data_AF-A0A1B6IE66-F1
#
_entry.id   AF-A0A1B6IE66-F1
#
_cell.length_a   1.000
_cell.length_b   1.000
_cell.length_c   1.000
_cell.angle_alpha   90.00
_cell.angle_beta   90.00
_cell.angle_gamma   90.00
#
_symmetry.space_group_name_H-M   'P 1'
#
loop_
_entity.id
_entity.type
_entity.pdbx_description
1 polymer ?
#
loop_
_entity_poly.entity_id
_entity_poly.type
_entity_poly.pdbx_seq_one_letter_code
_entity_poly.pdbx_strand_id
1 'polypeptide(L)'
;PKFRIEQEESLLRLQREIGSNLTRMLEYSLPYMSLDAGTHKLNTSIGSMWMDTYTLWESVVNPKMEGLKLPAWVSEIYPQPITSLMTEAFKAGIAGSDTMLRLMAGEL
;
A
#
# COMPACT_ATOMS: atom_id res chain seq x y z
N PRO A 1 15.21 -18.98 8.04
CA PRO A 1 14.70 -19.39 9.37
C PRO A 1 13.24 -18.93 9.55
N LYS A 2 12.43 -19.63 10.35
CA LYS A 2 10.95 -19.57 10.45
C LYS A 2 10.27 -18.24 10.08
N PHE A 3 10.77 -17.10 10.55
CA PHE A 3 10.32 -15.75 10.15
C PHE A 3 10.11 -15.57 8.64
N ARG A 4 11.08 -15.99 7.83
CA ARG A 4 11.00 -15.84 6.36
C ARG A 4 9.86 -16.68 5.75
N ILE A 5 9.59 -17.85 6.31
CA ILE A 5 8.51 -18.74 5.84
C ILE A 5 7.14 -18.09 6.17
N GLU A 6 6.97 -17.64 7.41
CA GLU A 6 5.75 -16.97 7.86
C GLU A 6 5.49 -15.66 7.07
N GLN A 7 6.57 -14.92 6.77
CA GLN A 7 6.50 -13.72 5.93
C GLN A 7 6.06 -14.06 4.51
N GLU A 8 6.68 -15.07 3.88
CA GLU A 8 6.31 -15.54 2.53
C GLU A 8 4.84 -15.99 2.46
N GLU A 9 4.35 -16.75 3.44
CA GLU A 9 2.94 -17.18 3.51
C GLU A 9 1.99 -15.99 3.68
N SER A 10 2.36 -15.00 4.49
CA SER A 10 1.56 -13.80 4.69
C SER A 10 1.48 -12.94 3.43
N LEU A 11 2.60 -12.77 2.73
CA LEU A 11 2.65 -12.07 1.43
C LEU A 11 1.77 -12.77 0.39
N LEU A 12 1.77 -14.10 0.33
CA LEU A 12 0.92 -14.88 -0.57
C LEU A 12 -0.57 -14.75 -0.23
N ARG A 13 -0.93 -14.75 1.06
CA ARG A 13 -2.30 -14.51 1.51
C ARG A 13 -2.76 -13.11 1.10
N LEU A 14 -1.96 -12.09 1.37
CA LEU A 14 -2.30 -10.69 1.08
C LEU A 14 -2.37 -10.43 -0.43
N GLN A 15 -1.49 -11.03 -1.23
CA GLN A 15 -1.61 -11.00 -2.69
C GLN A 15 -2.97 -11.53 -3.17
N ARG A 16 -3.49 -12.61 -2.56
CA ARG A 16 -4.81 -13.17 -2.91
C ARG A 16 -5.98 -12.30 -2.46
N GLU A 17 -5.87 -11.69 -1.28
CA GLU A 17 -6.98 -10.96 -0.66
C GLU A 17 -7.11 -9.52 -1.16
N ILE A 18 -6.00 -8.81 -1.33
CA ILE A 18 -5.99 -7.38 -1.65
C ILE A 18 -5.27 -7.03 -2.96
N GLY A 19 -4.55 -7.98 -3.56
CA GLY A 19 -3.69 -7.71 -4.72
C GLY A 19 -4.42 -7.10 -5.91
N SER A 20 -5.64 -7.55 -6.21
CA SER A 20 -6.46 -6.97 -7.28
C SER A 20 -6.92 -5.55 -6.98
N ASN A 21 -7.25 -5.26 -5.71
CA ASN A 21 -7.69 -3.93 -5.30
C ASN A 21 -6.52 -2.94 -5.31
N LEU A 22 -5.34 -3.37 -4.85
CA LEU A 22 -4.09 -2.61 -4.96
C LEU A 22 -3.76 -2.33 -6.42
N THR A 23 -3.77 -3.36 -7.27
CA THR A 23 -3.50 -3.24 -8.71
C THR A 23 -4.42 -2.21 -9.34
N ARG A 24 -5.73 -2.32 -9.12
CA ARG A 24 -6.72 -1.40 -9.69
C ARG A 24 -6.52 0.05 -9.23
N MET A 25 -6.25 0.27 -7.94
CA MET A 25 -6.01 1.61 -7.40
C MET A 25 -4.72 2.22 -7.98
N LEU A 26 -3.66 1.43 -8.07
CA LEU A 26 -2.38 1.86 -8.62
C LEU A 26 -2.47 2.12 -10.12
N GLU A 27 -3.18 1.28 -10.88
CA GLU A 27 -3.48 1.50 -12.30
C GLU A 27 -4.27 2.79 -12.54
N TYR A 28 -5.28 3.05 -11.70
CA TYR A 28 -6.04 4.31 -11.74
C TYR A 28 -5.14 5.53 -11.47
N SER A 29 -4.22 5.40 -10.52
CA SER A 29 -3.37 6.49 -10.08
C SER A 29 -2.17 6.72 -11.00
N LEU A 30 -1.77 5.70 -11.76
CA LEU A 30 -0.55 5.67 -12.58
C LEU A 30 -0.38 6.89 -13.50
N PRO A 31 -1.40 7.39 -14.22
CA PRO A 31 -1.25 8.58 -15.07
C PRO A 31 -0.93 9.87 -14.31
N TYR A 32 -1.20 9.90 -13.01
CA TYR A 32 -0.98 11.06 -12.15
C TYR A 32 0.30 10.96 -11.33
N MET A 33 0.98 9.81 -11.37
CA MET A 33 2.18 9.53 -10.61
C MET A 33 3.40 9.48 -11.53
N SER A 34 4.51 10.05 -11.09
CA SER A 34 5.82 9.85 -11.74
C SER A 34 6.52 8.55 -11.30
N LEU A 35 5.77 7.56 -10.78
CA LEU A 35 6.31 6.25 -10.39
C LEU A 35 6.84 5.45 -11.59
N ASP A 36 6.39 5.83 -12.77
CA ASP A 36 6.84 5.25 -14.00
C ASP A 36 8.05 6.01 -14.58
N ALA A 37 9.21 5.37 -14.64
CA ALA A 37 10.34 5.81 -15.46
C ALA A 37 10.10 5.65 -16.98
N GLY A 38 8.89 5.94 -17.48
CA GLY A 38 8.53 5.99 -18.91
C GLY A 38 7.92 4.74 -19.57
N THR A 39 7.63 3.68 -18.82
CA THR A 39 7.06 2.38 -19.24
C THR A 39 5.55 2.16 -18.99
N HIS A 40 4.91 2.99 -18.16
CA HIS A 40 3.55 2.93 -17.62
C HIS A 40 3.11 1.52 -17.20
N LYS A 41 4.03 0.72 -16.67
CA LYS A 41 3.76 -0.67 -16.30
C LYS A 41 3.96 -0.87 -14.80
N LEU A 42 2.87 -1.20 -14.12
CA LEU A 42 2.90 -1.51 -12.70
C LEU A 42 3.64 -2.83 -12.45
N ASN A 43 4.51 -2.86 -11.44
CA ASN A 43 5.03 -4.11 -10.91
C ASN A 43 4.01 -4.67 -9.91
N THR A 44 3.29 -5.71 -10.33
CA THR A 44 2.19 -6.31 -9.57
C THR A 44 2.64 -7.28 -8.47
N SER A 45 3.95 -7.37 -8.17
CA SER A 45 4.40 -8.07 -6.98
C SER A 45 3.99 -7.30 -5.72
N ILE A 46 3.46 -7.98 -4.71
CA ILE A 46 3.02 -7.33 -3.47
C ILE A 46 4.13 -6.49 -2.81
N GLY A 47 5.39 -6.91 -2.95
CA GLY A 47 6.56 -6.17 -2.46
C GLY A 47 6.82 -4.85 -3.18
N SER A 48 6.49 -4.75 -4.47
CA SER A 48 6.53 -3.47 -5.19
C SER A 48 5.27 -2.65 -4.94
N MET A 49 4.09 -3.28 -5.00
CA MET A 49 2.81 -2.61 -4.77
C MET A 49 2.72 -1.98 -3.38
N TRP A 50 3.35 -2.54 -2.35
CA TRP A 50 3.38 -1.91 -1.02
C TRP A 50 4.13 -0.57 -1.04
N MET A 51 5.30 -0.51 -1.68
CA MET A 51 6.09 0.72 -1.80
C MET A 51 5.36 1.77 -2.62
N ASP A 52 4.75 1.36 -3.73
CA ASP A 52 3.98 2.26 -4.60
C ASP A 52 2.75 2.82 -3.88
N THR A 53 2.05 1.97 -3.12
CA THR A 53 0.89 2.36 -2.30
C THR A 53 1.29 3.29 -1.17
N TYR A 54 2.41 3.02 -0.49
CA TYR A 54 2.93 3.90 0.55
C TYR A 54 3.29 5.27 -0.02
N THR A 55 4.00 5.30 -1.16
CA THR A 55 4.39 6.54 -1.82
C THR A 55 3.17 7.36 -2.24
N LEU A 56 2.15 6.71 -2.81
CA LEU A 56 0.89 7.35 -3.16
C LEU A 56 0.17 7.91 -1.92
N TRP A 57 0.12 7.13 -0.83
CA TRP A 57 -0.55 7.52 0.40
C TRP A 57 0.10 8.73 1.05
N GLU A 58 1.43 8.73 1.21
CA GLU A 58 2.21 9.87 1.71
C GLU A 58 2.00 11.13 0.85
N SER A 59 1.99 10.97 -0.47
CA SER A 59 1.78 12.07 -1.43
C SER A 59 0.38 12.70 -1.33
N VAL A 60 -0.57 12.04 -0.69
CA VAL A 60 -1.92 12.54 -0.45
C VAL A 60 -2.06 13.06 0.98
N VAL A 61 -1.62 12.29 1.97
CA VAL A 61 -1.85 12.59 3.38
C VAL A 61 -1.03 13.79 3.84
N ASN A 62 0.24 13.90 3.45
CA ASN A 62 1.08 15.02 3.89
C ASN A 62 0.55 16.38 3.39
N PRO A 63 0.26 16.58 2.09
CA PRO A 63 -0.36 17.81 1.63
C PRO A 63 -1.69 18.11 2.32
N LYS A 64 -2.51 17.07 2.58
CA LYS A 64 -3.79 17.23 3.27
C LYS A 64 -3.60 17.73 4.71
N MET A 65 -2.63 17.18 5.44
CA MET A 65 -2.31 17.59 6.82
C MET A 65 -1.77 19.02 6.88
N GLU A 66 -1.04 19.44 5.85
CA GLU A 66 -0.55 20.82 5.69
C GLU A 66 -1.66 21.81 5.28
N GLY A 67 -2.89 21.34 5.07
CA GLY A 67 -4.01 22.19 4.65
C GLY A 67 -4.00 22.54 3.16
N LEU A 68 -3.17 21.86 2.35
CA LEU A 68 -3.13 22.05 0.90
C LEU A 68 -4.37 21.43 0.24
N LYS A 69 -4.73 21.98 -0.92
CA LYS A 69 -5.80 21.43 -1.76
C LYS A 69 -5.28 20.20 -2.50
N LEU A 70 -5.99 19.10 -2.37
CA LEU A 70 -5.72 17.88 -3.13
C LEU A 70 -6.21 18.03 -4.58
N PRO A 71 -5.52 17.41 -5.55
CA PRO A 71 -6.03 17.28 -6.91
C PRO A 71 -7.38 16.57 -6.97
N ALA A 72 -8.22 16.91 -7.97
CA ALA A 72 -9.58 16.36 -8.07
C ALA A 72 -9.62 14.82 -8.18
N TRP A 73 -8.66 14.22 -8.88
CA TRP A 73 -8.56 12.77 -9.06
C TRP A 73 -8.36 12.00 -7.74
N VAL A 74 -7.82 12.67 -6.71
CA VAL A 74 -7.56 12.05 -5.40
C VAL A 74 -8.85 11.66 -4.68
N SER A 75 -9.99 12.29 -5.01
CA SER A 75 -11.28 11.96 -4.41
C SER A 75 -11.77 10.53 -4.69
N GLU A 76 -11.28 9.90 -5.75
CA GLU A 76 -11.59 8.50 -6.08
C GLU A 76 -10.83 7.49 -5.21
N ILE A 77 -9.75 7.93 -4.54
CA ILE A 77 -8.86 7.05 -3.78
C ILE A 77 -8.74 7.41 -2.30
N TYR A 78 -8.99 8.66 -1.91
CA TYR A 78 -8.82 9.17 -0.55
C TYR A 78 -10.12 9.77 -0.01
N PRO A 79 -10.50 9.47 1.26
CA PRO A 79 -9.71 8.73 2.26
C PRO A 79 -9.70 7.21 2.05
N GLN A 80 -10.65 6.68 1.28
CA GLN A 80 -10.74 5.26 0.95
C GLN A 80 -10.80 5.07 -0.57
N PRO A 81 -10.26 3.96 -1.11
CA PRO A 81 -9.74 2.80 -0.39
C PRO A 81 -8.26 2.88 0.02
N ILE A 82 -7.55 3.98 -0.25
CA ILE A 82 -6.08 4.01 -0.06
C ILE A 82 -5.66 3.76 1.39
N THR A 83 -6.41 4.26 2.38
CA THR A 83 -6.06 4.08 3.79
C THR A 83 -6.19 2.61 4.22
N SER A 84 -7.26 1.92 3.83
CA SER A 84 -7.41 0.50 4.18
C SER A 84 -6.40 -0.38 3.44
N LEU A 85 -6.17 -0.10 2.15
CA LEU A 85 -5.21 -0.85 1.33
C LEU A 85 -3.77 -0.66 1.81
N MET A 86 -3.38 0.56 2.19
CA MET A 86 -2.06 0.82 2.78
C MET A 86 -1.89 0.08 4.12
N THR A 87 -2.93 0.10 4.97
CA THR A 87 -2.89 -0.62 6.25
C THR A 87 -2.60 -2.10 6.03
N GLU A 88 -3.35 -2.76 5.14
CA GLU A 88 -3.17 -4.19 4.84
C GLU A 88 -1.82 -4.48 4.14
N ALA A 89 -1.39 -3.61 3.22
CA ALA A 89 -0.08 -3.72 2.58
C ALA A 89 1.09 -3.58 3.59
N PHE A 90 0.97 -2.70 4.58
CA PHE A 90 1.94 -2.54 5.66
C PHE A 90 2.08 -3.80 6.51
N LYS A 91 0.94 -4.44 6.84
CA LYS A 91 0.94 -5.73 7.55
C LYS A 91 1.73 -6.78 6.79
N ALA A 92 1.56 -6.81 5.47
CA ALA A 92 2.25 -7.72 4.56
C ALA A 92 3.76 -7.49 4.57
N GLY A 93 4.16 -6.24 4.36
CA GLY A 93 5.55 -5.87 4.08
C GLY A 93 6.44 -5.85 5.32
N ILE A 94 5.92 -5.39 6.46
CA ILE A 94 6.73 -5.10 7.65
C ILE A 94 6.50 -6.11 8.76
N ALA A 95 5.25 -6.39 9.12
CA ALA A 95 4.95 -7.19 10.29
C ALA A 95 4.84 -8.68 9.99
N GLY A 96 4.51 -9.09 8.76
CA GLY A 96 4.27 -10.49 8.42
C GLY A 96 3.06 -11.12 9.13
N SER A 97 2.49 -10.51 10.18
CA SER A 97 1.27 -10.96 10.87
C SER A 97 0.65 -9.84 11.72
N ASP A 98 -0.65 -9.96 11.99
CA ASP A 98 -1.36 -9.10 12.96
C ASP A 98 -0.73 -9.18 14.37
N THR A 99 -0.24 -10.35 14.77
CA THR A 99 0.43 -10.53 16.06
C THR A 99 1.69 -9.67 16.16
N MET A 100 2.51 -9.61 15.11
CA MET A 100 3.70 -8.76 15.10
C MET A 100 3.34 -7.27 15.10
N LEU A 101 2.22 -6.85 14.50
CA LEU A 101 1.73 -5.47 14.62
C LEU A 101 1.32 -5.12 16.05
N ARG A 102 0.55 -6.00 16.70
CA ARG A 102 0.12 -5.80 18.09
C ARG A 102 1.32 -5.70 19.04
N LEU A 103 2.30 -6.58 18.85
CA LEU A 103 3.56 -6.54 19.59
C LEU A 103 4.36 -5.24 19.33
N MET A 104 4.42 -4.75 18.09
CA MET A 104 5.07 -3.47 17.76
C MET A 104 4.30 -2.25 18.30
N ALA A 105 2.97 -2.35 18.40
CA ALA A 105 2.11 -1.33 18.99
C ALA A 105 2.15 -1.34 20.54
N GLY A 106 2.91 -2.25 21.16
CA GLY A 106 3.05 -2.35 22.61
C GLY A 106 1.94 -3.15 23.30
N GLU A 107 1.10 -3.86 22.53
CA GLU A 107 0.17 -4.84 23.09
C GLU A 107 0.91 -6.17 23.31
N LEU A 108 1.13 -6.53 24.58
CA LEU A 108 1.58 -7.86 25.02
C LEU A 108 0.38 -8.80 25.18
#